data_AF-A0A7S2FJ65-F1
#
_entry.id   AF-A0A7S2FJ65-F1
#
_cell.length_a   1.000
_cell.length_b   1.000
_cell.length_c   1.000
_cell.angle_alpha   90.00
_cell.angle_beta   90.00
_cell.angle_gamma   90.00
#
_symmetry.space_group_name_H-M   'P 1'
#
loop_
_entity.id
_entity.type
_entity.pdbx_description
1 polymer ?
#
loop_
_entity_poly.entity_id
_entity_poly.type
_entity_poly.pdbx_seq_one_letter_code
_entity_poly.pdbx_strand_id
1 'polypeptide(L)'
;MLDLEVQKLIVDGKLKCWLDLDVNDTRAAYQRAVDFVAAKNLAYNLSSNWLPELGGSELKRVKEQLFPNDFEWSQKGRCAVRLPPQRMYLEIWPEVAPLAVENFVALVLGNRGKGQESGCPLSYKGCHFHRVIKGFVAQGGDFVKNNGSGGECVFPGKKGGFKD
;
A
#
# COMPACT_ATOMS: atom_id res chain seq x y z
N MET A 1 3.79 -2.54 -5.55
CA MET A 1 2.50 -3.16 -5.24
C MET A 1 1.90 -2.32 -4.14
N LEU A 2 0.76 -1.67 -4.35
CA LEU A 2 0.14 -0.84 -3.32
C LEU A 2 -0.77 -1.73 -2.48
N ASP A 3 -0.28 -2.17 -1.32
CA ASP A 3 -1.10 -2.89 -0.36
C ASP A 3 -1.90 -1.89 0.47
N LEU A 4 -3.05 -1.51 -0.10
CA LEU A 4 -4.08 -0.68 0.51
C LEU A 4 -4.77 -1.44 1.63
N GLU A 5 -4.33 -1.24 2.87
CA GLU A 5 -5.16 -1.44 4.06
C GLU A 5 -5.86 -0.13 4.42
N VAL A 6 -7.14 -0.23 4.75
CA VAL A 6 -8.01 0.93 4.86
C VAL A 6 -8.95 0.80 6.05
N GLN A 7 -9.07 1.87 6.83
CA GLN A 7 -10.05 1.95 7.92
C GLN A 7 -10.68 3.35 7.97
N LYS A 8 -11.84 3.46 8.64
CA LYS A 8 -12.56 4.72 8.89
C LYS A 8 -12.45 5.14 10.35
N LEU A 9 -12.33 6.44 10.60
CA LEU A 9 -12.45 7.04 11.94
C LEU A 9 -13.27 8.33 11.84
N ILE A 10 -14.00 8.64 12.91
CA ILE A 10 -14.57 9.98 13.12
C ILE A 10 -13.63 10.68 14.10
N VAL A 11 -13.03 11.79 13.67
CA VAL A 11 -12.10 12.59 14.47
C VAL A 11 -12.59 14.03 14.41
N ASP A 12 -12.89 14.63 15.57
CA ASP A 12 -13.44 15.99 15.70
C ASP A 12 -14.72 16.21 14.87
N GLY A 13 -15.58 15.19 14.82
CA GLY A 13 -16.82 15.22 14.03
C GLY A 13 -16.61 15.08 12.51
N LYS A 14 -15.37 14.96 12.03
CA LYS A 14 -15.04 14.80 10.62
C LYS A 14 -14.80 13.34 10.27
N LEU A 15 -15.35 12.91 9.13
CA LEU A 15 -15.08 11.59 8.58
C LEU A 15 -13.69 11.56 7.96
N LYS A 16 -12.84 10.68 8.46
CA LYS A 16 -11.49 10.46 7.95
C LYS A 16 -11.30 9.00 7.58
N CYS A 17 -10.50 8.76 6.55
CA CYS A 17 -9.95 7.44 6.26
C CYS A 17 -8.46 7.54 5.98
N TRP A 18 -7.78 6.41 5.89
CA TRP A 18 -6.41 6.38 5.41
C TRP A 18 -6.19 5.21 4.48
N LEU A 19 -5.32 5.41 3.50
CA LEU A 19 -4.86 4.40 2.57
C LEU A 19 -3.41 4.08 2.87
N ASP A 20 -3.14 2.80 3.11
CA ASP A 20 -1.77 2.33 3.20
C ASP A 20 -1.16 2.12 1.81
N LEU A 21 -0.05 2.79 1.53
CA LEU A 21 0.63 2.77 0.25
C LEU A 21 1.94 1.99 0.40
N ASP A 22 2.08 0.90 -0.34
CA ASP A 22 3.38 0.27 -0.53
C ASP A 22 3.96 0.67 -1.90
N VAL A 23 5.07 1.39 -1.85
CA VAL A 23 5.77 1.87 -3.03
C VAL A 23 6.79 0.82 -3.42
N ASN A 24 6.66 0.26 -4.61
CA ASN A 24 7.59 -0.73 -5.13
C ASN A 24 7.87 -1.86 -4.14
N ASP A 25 6.86 -2.46 -3.50
CA ASP A 25 7.05 -3.67 -2.65
C ASP A 25 8.16 -3.46 -1.59
N THR A 26 8.19 -2.27 -1.00
CA THR A 26 9.22 -1.89 -0.03
C THR A 26 8.99 -2.58 1.30
N ARG A 27 7.74 -2.94 1.62
CA ARG A 27 7.44 -3.75 2.82
C ARG A 27 8.12 -5.10 2.77
N ALA A 28 7.97 -5.85 1.68
CA ALA A 28 8.63 -7.15 1.56
C ALA A 28 10.15 -6.99 1.49
N ALA A 29 10.67 -5.95 0.84
CA ALA A 29 12.10 -5.66 0.82
C ALA A 29 12.67 -5.34 2.21
N TYR A 30 11.86 -4.71 3.06
CA TYR A 30 12.22 -4.43 4.44
C TYR A 30 12.13 -5.66 5.33
N GLN A 31 11.10 -6.47 5.17
CA GLN A 31 11.00 -7.75 5.88
C GLN A 31 12.21 -8.65 5.55
N ARG A 32 12.61 -8.73 4.28
CA ARG A 32 13.85 -9.44 3.89
C ARG A 32 15.10 -8.90 4.59
N ALA A 33 15.20 -7.59 4.79
CA ALA A 33 16.31 -6.98 5.51
C ALA A 33 16.28 -7.35 7.02
N VAL A 34 15.09 -7.37 7.62
CA VAL A 34 14.87 -7.83 9.00
C VAL A 34 15.32 -9.29 9.15
N ASP A 35 14.85 -10.16 8.26
CA ASP A 35 15.16 -11.59 8.28
C ASP A 35 16.66 -11.83 8.05
N PHE A 36 17.29 -11.08 7.15
CA PHE A 36 18.72 -11.13 6.90
C PHE A 36 19.53 -10.77 8.15
N VAL A 37 19.18 -9.66 8.81
CA VAL A 37 19.87 -9.23 10.03
C VAL A 37 19.69 -10.28 11.13
N ALA A 38 18.47 -10.78 11.32
CA ALA A 38 18.20 -11.82 12.32
C ALA A 38 19.00 -13.12 12.06
N ALA A 39 19.19 -13.50 10.80
CA ALA A 39 19.91 -14.71 10.42
C ALA A 39 21.43 -14.56 10.40
N LYS A 40 21.95 -13.36 10.11
CA LYS A 40 23.38 -13.15 9.79
C LYS A 40 24.12 -12.22 10.75
N ASN A 41 23.46 -11.69 11.80
CA ASN A 41 24.10 -10.75 12.73
C ASN A 41 25.43 -11.26 13.30
N LEU A 42 25.49 -12.51 13.77
CA LEU A 42 26.72 -13.08 14.32
C LEU A 42 27.80 -13.27 13.25
N ALA A 43 27.43 -13.74 12.06
CA ALA A 43 28.35 -13.97 10.96
C ALA A 43 29.01 -12.68 10.44
N TYR A 44 28.28 -11.56 10.47
CA TYR A 44 28.77 -10.27 10.01
C TYR A 44 29.12 -9.27 11.12
N ASN A 45 29.11 -9.73 12.38
CA ASN A 45 29.40 -8.92 13.57
C ASN A 45 28.56 -7.63 13.62
N LEU A 46 27.24 -7.78 13.47
CA LEU A 46 26.27 -6.71 13.66
C LEU A 46 25.94 -6.57 15.15
N SER A 47 25.68 -5.33 15.58
CA SER A 47 25.42 -4.96 16.97
C SER A 47 24.11 -5.51 17.54
N SER A 48 23.13 -5.83 16.68
CA SER A 48 21.84 -6.41 17.04
C SER A 48 21.37 -7.43 16.00
N ASN A 49 20.50 -8.35 16.40
CA ASN A 49 19.75 -9.23 15.52
C ASN A 49 18.41 -8.62 15.06
N TRP A 50 18.10 -7.40 15.46
CA TRP A 50 16.90 -6.67 15.06
C TRP A 50 17.27 -5.42 14.25
N LEU A 51 16.85 -5.38 12.98
CA LEU A 51 17.22 -4.30 12.04
C LEU A 51 16.99 -2.87 12.57
N PRO A 52 15.87 -2.54 13.25
CA PRO A 52 15.64 -1.20 13.81
C PRO A 52 16.62 -0.76 14.91
N GLU A 53 17.34 -1.68 15.55
CA GLU A 53 18.36 -1.36 16.55
C GLU A 53 19.73 -1.05 15.94
N LEU A 54 19.94 -1.36 14.66
CA LEU A 54 21.23 -1.12 14.01
C LEU A 54 21.49 0.37 13.78
N GLY A 55 22.76 0.76 13.96
CA GLY A 55 23.21 2.12 13.69
C GLY A 55 23.21 2.46 12.20
N GLY A 56 23.26 3.76 11.85
CA GLY A 56 23.22 4.22 10.45
C GLY A 56 24.35 3.65 9.57
N SER A 57 25.54 3.44 10.13
CA SER A 57 26.67 2.81 9.43
C SER A 57 26.41 1.32 9.15
N GLU A 58 25.81 0.59 10.09
CA GLU A 58 25.44 -0.81 9.94
C GLU A 58 24.30 -0.99 8.95
N LEU A 59 23.25 -0.17 9.02
CA LEU A 59 22.17 -0.16 8.03
C LEU A 59 22.70 0.06 6.61
N LYS A 60 23.66 0.98 6.45
CA LYS A 60 24.33 1.21 5.16
C LYS A 60 25.12 -0.03 4.71
N ARG A 61 25.90 -0.64 5.60
CA ARG A 61 26.63 -1.88 5.32
C ARG A 61 25.70 -3.02 4.92
N VAL A 62 24.59 -3.22 5.65
CA VAL A 62 23.56 -4.24 5.32
C VAL A 62 23.05 -4.04 3.90
N LYS A 63 22.64 -2.82 3.56
CA LYS A 63 22.05 -2.51 2.25
C LYS A 63 23.05 -2.61 1.09
N GLU A 64 24.26 -2.08 1.28
CA GLU A 64 25.20 -1.82 0.17
C GLU A 64 26.30 -2.86 0.06
N GLN A 65 26.56 -3.65 1.11
CA GLN A 65 27.70 -4.56 1.16
C GLN A 65 27.30 -5.97 1.59
N LEU A 66 26.63 -6.15 2.72
CA LEU A 66 26.43 -7.48 3.30
C LEU A 66 25.36 -8.26 2.55
N PHE A 67 24.15 -7.71 2.42
CA PHE A 67 23.06 -8.36 1.71
C PHE A 67 23.37 -8.64 0.22
N PRO A 68 23.83 -7.67 -0.59
CA PRO A 68 24.05 -7.91 -2.01
C PRO A 68 25.22 -8.87 -2.32
N ASN A 69 26.17 -9.04 -1.39
CA ASN A 69 27.30 -9.96 -1.56
C ASN A 69 27.13 -11.30 -0.84
N ASP A 70 26.06 -11.49 -0.04
CA ASP A 70 25.73 -12.81 0.51
C ASP A 70 25.12 -13.67 -0.61
N PHE A 71 25.73 -14.83 -0.88
CA PHE A 71 25.34 -15.73 -1.96
C PHE A 71 23.88 -16.21 -1.85
N GLU A 72 23.41 -16.49 -0.64
CA GLU A 72 22.06 -17.00 -0.40
C GLU A 72 21.03 -15.87 -0.46
N TRP A 73 21.36 -14.72 0.13
CA TRP A 73 20.40 -13.65 0.35
C TRP A 73 20.25 -12.68 -0.82
N SER A 74 21.32 -12.43 -1.57
CA SER A 74 21.30 -11.59 -2.77
C SER A 74 20.28 -12.08 -3.82
N GLN A 75 20.02 -13.39 -3.85
CA GLN A 75 19.07 -14.01 -4.79
C GLN A 75 17.60 -13.86 -4.36
N LYS A 76 17.32 -13.47 -3.10
CA LYS A 76 15.95 -13.37 -2.56
C LYS A 76 15.24 -12.06 -2.92
N GLY A 77 15.86 -11.22 -3.74
CA GLY A 77 15.30 -9.97 -4.24
C GLY A 77 15.84 -8.72 -3.54
N ARG A 78 15.12 -7.61 -3.65
CA ARG A 78 15.60 -6.31 -3.13
C ARG A 78 15.61 -6.28 -1.60
N CYS A 79 16.60 -5.58 -1.05
CA CYS A 79 16.74 -5.26 0.38
C CYS A 79 16.49 -3.75 0.60
N ALA A 80 15.62 -3.43 1.56
CA ALA A 80 15.36 -2.07 2.00
C ALA A 80 15.57 -1.97 3.50
N VAL A 81 16.50 -1.14 3.96
CA VAL A 81 16.77 -0.98 5.41
C VAL A 81 15.95 0.14 6.05
N ARG A 82 15.04 0.74 5.30
CA ARG A 82 14.11 1.78 5.77
C ARG A 82 12.78 1.62 5.07
N LEU A 83 11.71 1.94 5.80
CA LEU A 83 10.38 2.10 5.25
C LEU A 83 10.12 3.59 4.96
N PRO A 84 9.78 3.97 3.72
CA PRO A 84 9.25 5.31 3.45
C PRO A 84 7.88 5.48 4.13
N PRO A 85 7.35 6.70 4.26
CA PRO A 85 5.97 6.92 4.68
C PRO A 85 5.01 6.06 3.85
N GLN A 86 4.15 5.31 4.54
CA GLN A 86 3.26 4.32 3.91
C GLN A 86 1.79 4.65 4.09
N ARG A 87 1.43 5.84 4.58
CA ARG A 87 0.04 6.14 4.92
C ARG A 87 -0.37 7.50 4.39
N MET A 88 -1.44 7.50 3.62
CA MET A 88 -2.12 8.71 3.16
C MET A 88 -3.42 8.87 3.93
N TYR A 89 -3.57 9.97 4.66
CA TYR A 89 -4.81 10.30 5.35
C TYR A 89 -5.70 11.16 4.44
N LEU A 90 -6.99 10.85 4.40
CA LEU A 90 -7.99 11.60 3.64
C LEU A 90 -9.08 12.09 4.59
N GLU A 91 -9.37 13.38 4.51
CA GLU A 91 -10.60 13.96 5.05
C GLU A 91 -11.68 13.87 3.96
N ILE A 92 -12.89 13.46 4.36
CA ILE A 92 -14.00 13.21 3.43
C ILE A 92 -15.22 14.02 3.85
N TRP A 93 -15.93 14.61 2.88
CA TRP A 93 -17.05 15.54 3.07
C TRP A 93 -18.37 14.98 2.54
N PRO A 94 -19.07 14.11 3.31
CA PRO A 94 -20.34 13.52 2.88
C PRO A 94 -21.45 14.56 2.66
N GLU A 95 -21.39 15.71 3.32
CA GLU A 95 -22.32 16.83 3.15
C GLU A 95 -22.23 17.49 1.77
N VAL A 96 -21.07 17.37 1.10
CA VAL A 96 -20.84 17.91 -0.24
C VAL A 96 -21.19 16.89 -1.32
N ALA A 97 -20.78 15.62 -1.13
CA ALA A 97 -20.92 14.59 -2.15
C ALA A 97 -21.32 13.22 -1.56
N PRO A 98 -22.53 13.09 -1.00
CA PRO A 98 -22.90 11.95 -0.14
C PRO A 98 -22.74 10.60 -0.82
N LEU A 99 -23.19 10.47 -2.08
CA LEU A 99 -23.11 9.20 -2.82
C LEU A 99 -21.68 8.84 -3.22
N ALA A 100 -20.86 9.83 -3.60
CA ALA A 100 -19.45 9.59 -3.92
C ALA A 100 -18.67 9.15 -2.68
N VAL A 101 -18.95 9.79 -1.55
CA VAL A 101 -18.37 9.43 -0.26
C VAL A 101 -18.79 8.03 0.18
N GLU A 102 -20.08 7.68 0.08
CA GLU A 102 -20.54 6.33 0.41
C GLU A 102 -19.83 5.27 -0.45
N ASN A 103 -19.75 5.49 -1.77
CA ASN A 103 -19.06 4.55 -2.65
C ASN A 103 -17.58 4.43 -2.32
N PHE A 104 -16.89 5.57 -2.16
CA PHE A 104 -15.47 5.56 -1.83
C PHE A 104 -15.22 4.82 -0.51
N VAL A 105 -15.96 5.16 0.56
CA VAL A 105 -15.83 4.53 1.88
C VAL A 105 -16.15 3.04 1.82
N ALA A 106 -17.14 2.62 1.04
CA ALA A 106 -17.49 1.21 0.90
C ALA A 106 -16.38 0.39 0.19
N LEU A 107 -15.79 0.94 -0.88
CA LEU A 107 -14.65 0.32 -1.58
C LEU A 107 -13.37 0.33 -0.73
N VAL A 108 -13.19 1.40 0.04
CA VAL A 108 -12.19 1.51 1.11
C VAL A 108 -12.32 0.34 2.08
N LEU A 109 -13.50 0.15 2.66
CA LEU A 109 -13.74 -0.90 3.66
C LEU A 109 -13.80 -2.31 3.08
N GLY A 110 -14.09 -2.46 1.78
CA GLY A 110 -14.26 -3.76 1.14
C GLY A 110 -15.46 -4.57 1.65
N ASN A 111 -16.46 -3.90 2.25
CA ASN A 111 -17.52 -4.55 3.02
C ASN A 111 -18.82 -4.81 2.22
N ARG A 112 -18.80 -4.61 0.90
CA ARG A 112 -19.97 -4.79 0.01
C ARG A 112 -19.92 -6.09 -0.81
N GLY A 113 -18.98 -6.98 -0.51
CA GLY A 113 -18.86 -8.26 -1.20
C GLY A 113 -18.30 -8.10 -2.62
N LYS A 114 -18.93 -8.78 -3.59
CA LYS A 114 -18.50 -8.77 -5.00
C LYS A 114 -19.40 -7.90 -5.85
N GLY A 115 -18.82 -7.29 -6.87
CA GLY A 115 -19.54 -6.54 -7.89
C GLY A 115 -20.47 -7.47 -8.67
N GLN A 116 -21.66 -6.98 -9.00
CA GLN A 116 -22.66 -7.75 -9.74
C GLN A 116 -22.20 -7.98 -11.19
N GLU A 117 -21.48 -7.02 -11.75
CA GLU A 117 -21.05 -7.06 -13.15
C GLU A 117 -19.64 -7.63 -13.30
N SER A 118 -18.71 -7.18 -12.47
CA SER A 118 -17.31 -7.61 -12.54
C SER A 118 -17.06 -8.96 -11.90
N GLY A 119 -17.88 -9.37 -10.91
CA GLY A 119 -17.59 -10.51 -10.05
C GLY A 119 -16.36 -10.34 -9.15
N CYS A 120 -15.68 -9.20 -9.23
CA CYS A 120 -14.52 -8.86 -8.42
C CYS A 120 -14.95 -8.36 -7.03
N PRO A 121 -14.14 -8.56 -5.98
CA PRO A 121 -14.38 -7.89 -4.70
C PRO A 121 -14.47 -6.37 -4.89
N LEU A 122 -15.51 -5.75 -4.34
CA LEU A 122 -15.69 -4.31 -4.31
C LEU A 122 -14.76 -3.69 -3.27
N SER A 123 -13.46 -3.68 -3.56
CA SER A 123 -12.43 -3.21 -2.65
C SER A 123 -11.27 -2.56 -3.38
N TYR A 124 -10.68 -1.55 -2.75
CA TYR A 124 -9.39 -1.02 -3.17
C TYR A 124 -8.20 -1.83 -2.65
N LYS A 125 -8.39 -2.84 -1.78
CA LYS A 125 -7.28 -3.68 -1.32
C LYS A 125 -6.60 -4.38 -2.51
N GLY A 126 -5.29 -4.20 -2.64
CA GLY A 126 -4.49 -4.73 -3.74
C GLY A 126 -4.57 -3.94 -5.06
N CYS A 127 -5.36 -2.85 -5.13
CA CYS A 127 -5.31 -1.93 -6.27
C CYS A 127 -3.96 -1.22 -6.34
N HIS A 128 -3.49 -0.91 -7.55
CA HIS A 128 -2.37 0.01 -7.76
C HIS A 128 -2.74 1.30 -8.47
N PHE A 129 -1.87 2.31 -8.31
CA PHE A 129 -1.85 3.49 -9.16
C PHE A 129 -1.34 3.06 -10.54
N HIS A 130 -2.27 2.83 -11.47
CA HIS A 130 -1.95 2.43 -12.84
C HIS A 130 -1.47 3.60 -13.70
N ARG A 131 -1.62 4.84 -13.22
CA ARG A 131 -1.15 6.04 -13.91
C ARG A 131 -0.63 7.08 -12.92
N VAL A 132 0.62 7.50 -13.10
CA VAL A 132 1.25 8.55 -12.29
C VAL A 132 1.90 9.57 -13.23
N ILE A 133 1.46 10.83 -13.11
CA ILE A 133 2.01 11.97 -13.84
C ILE A 133 2.63 12.92 -12.83
N LYS A 134 3.95 13.07 -12.91
CA LYS A 134 4.71 13.94 -12.01
C LYS A 134 4.20 15.38 -12.08
N GLY A 135 3.93 15.96 -10.91
CA GLY A 135 3.42 17.33 -10.79
C GLY A 135 1.92 17.48 -11.09
N PHE A 136 1.19 16.38 -11.29
CA PHE A 136 -0.23 16.43 -11.61
C PHE A 136 -1.07 15.44 -10.80
N VAL A 137 -1.02 14.14 -11.12
CA VAL A 137 -1.97 13.16 -10.57
C VAL A 137 -1.37 11.77 -10.41
N ALA A 138 -1.77 11.08 -9.35
CA ALA A 138 -1.69 9.62 -9.22
C ALA A 138 -3.11 9.05 -9.25
N GLN A 139 -3.38 8.18 -10.23
CA GLN A 139 -4.69 7.62 -10.51
C GLN A 139 -4.65 6.10 -10.30
N GLY A 140 -5.62 5.61 -9.52
CA GLY A 140 -5.79 4.21 -9.14
C GLY A 140 -7.27 3.84 -9.07
N GLY A 141 -7.61 2.78 -8.33
CA GLY A 141 -8.98 2.38 -8.05
C GLY A 141 -9.64 1.45 -9.09
N ASP A 142 -8.91 1.05 -10.13
CA ASP A 142 -9.35 0.01 -11.07
C ASP A 142 -8.94 -1.38 -10.56
N PHE A 143 -9.78 -1.98 -9.70
CA PHE A 143 -9.57 -3.32 -9.14
C PHE A 143 -9.96 -4.46 -10.09
N VAL A 144 -10.51 -4.14 -11.26
CA VAL A 144 -11.01 -5.16 -12.22
C VAL A 144 -9.97 -5.44 -13.29
N LYS A 145 -9.45 -4.39 -13.93
CA LYS A 145 -8.53 -4.50 -15.07
C LYS A 145 -7.16 -3.90 -14.82
N ASN A 146 -7.00 -3.14 -13.73
CA ASN A 146 -5.71 -2.60 -13.33
C ASN A 146 -5.04 -1.68 -14.36
N ASN A 147 -5.82 -1.08 -15.28
CA ASN A 147 -5.31 -0.27 -16.39
C ASN A 147 -6.10 1.03 -16.65
N GLY A 148 -7.15 1.28 -15.86
CA GLY A 148 -7.99 2.47 -15.94
C GLY A 148 -9.26 2.29 -16.77
N SER A 149 -9.49 1.11 -17.37
CA SER A 149 -10.70 0.81 -18.17
C SER A 149 -11.71 -0.09 -17.45
N GLY A 150 -11.50 -0.33 -16.16
CA GLY A 150 -12.36 -1.12 -15.29
C GLY A 150 -12.84 -0.35 -14.06
N GLY A 151 -13.19 -1.12 -13.02
CA GLY A 151 -13.82 -0.61 -11.80
C GLY A 151 -15.34 -0.74 -11.83
N GLU A 152 -15.92 -0.84 -10.65
CA GLU A 152 -17.37 -0.92 -10.43
C GLU A 152 -17.71 -0.13 -9.16
N CYS A 153 -18.89 0.50 -9.12
CA CYS A 153 -19.36 1.16 -7.90
C CYS A 153 -20.18 0.19 -7.05
N VAL A 154 -20.40 0.53 -5.78
CA VAL A 154 -21.15 -0.35 -4.86
C VAL A 154 -22.66 -0.34 -5.08
N PHE A 155 -23.15 0.48 -6.00
CA PHE A 155 -24.57 0.64 -6.27
C PHE A 155 -25.01 -0.23 -7.47
N PRO A 156 -26.13 -0.95 -7.36
CA PRO A 156 -26.61 -1.83 -8.42
C PRO A 156 -26.98 -1.06 -9.69
N GLY A 157 -26.67 -1.63 -10.86
CA GLY A 157 -27.09 -1.12 -12.17
C GLY A 157 -26.41 0.17 -12.64
N LYS A 158 -25.39 0.68 -11.94
CA LYS A 158 -24.64 1.87 -12.34
C LYS A 158 -23.25 1.50 -12.87
N LYS A 159 -23.14 1.36 -14.21
CA LYS A 159 -21.85 1.45 -14.91
C LYS A 159 -21.39 2.90 -14.96
N GLY A 160 -20.27 3.22 -14.32
CA GLY A 160 -19.49 4.41 -14.67
C GLY A 160 -19.90 5.75 -14.07
N GLY A 161 -20.67 5.78 -12.97
CA GLY A 161 -20.77 6.99 -12.15
C GLY A 161 -22.16 7.38 -11.69
N PHE A 162 -22.19 8.41 -10.85
CA PHE A 162 -23.40 9.10 -10.44
C PHE A 162 -23.82 10.01 -11.60
N LYS A 163 -25.03 9.82 -12.13
CA LYS A 163 -25.67 10.86 -12.94
C LYS A 163 -26.24 11.88 -11.97
N ASP A 164 -25.91 13.14 -12.19
CA ASP A 164 -26.52 14.30 -11.53
C ASP A 164 -28.02 14.37 -11.82
#